data_AF-A0A2G9U8N3-F1
#
_entry.id   AF-A0A2G9U8N3-F1
#
_cell.length_a   1.000
_cell.length_b   1.000
_cell.length_c   1.000
_cell.angle_alpha   90.00
_cell.angle_beta   90.00
_cell.angle_gamma   90.00
#
_symmetry.space_group_name_H-M   'P 1'
#
loop_
_entity.id
_entity.type
_entity.pdbx_description
1 polymer ?
#
loop_
_entity_poly.entity_id
_entity_poly.type
_entity_poly.pdbx_seq_one_letter_code
_entity_poly.pdbx_strand_id
1 'polypeptide(L)'
;MNWNAWPSVLWVEGVSYYFDSSIPEQTKNAFRDAAKQWESHTCINFTENSSAFDRVKVSSLSGCYSHVGRIGGEQVLSLGNGCGASYIAAHEIGHLLGFIHTHSRYDRDDYVKVVWEYIEPGHNGDFGKYIPKTNDNFGLLYDYGSIMHYAAADYSTNGQLTLRPLDYNYVQTIGGPFIGFVDYYMMNFLYNCTDRCKSDTSAKCENGGFPHPRDCSKCICPRGYGGDQCNERVSREFVKRTLNSFSRANNSNSSSVIETERTKSLYFLRENLELKEKPSVKFQT
;
A
#
# COMPACT_ATOMS: atom_id res chain seq x y z
N MET A 1 -3.18 1.42 -12.22
CA MET A 1 -3.67 1.92 -13.53
C MET A 1 -2.64 1.56 -14.61
N ASN A 2 -2.97 1.67 -15.90
CA ASN A 2 -1.98 1.55 -16.98
C ASN A 2 -1.30 2.92 -17.20
N TRP A 3 -0.16 3.11 -16.54
CA TRP A 3 0.50 4.42 -16.45
C TRP A 3 1.44 4.74 -17.60
N ASN A 4 1.82 3.73 -18.39
CA ASN A 4 2.51 3.94 -19.66
C ASN A 4 1.66 4.78 -20.64
N ALA A 5 0.34 4.84 -20.42
CA ALA A 5 -0.56 5.69 -21.17
C ALA A 5 -0.73 7.11 -20.61
N TRP A 6 -0.29 7.40 -19.37
CA TRP A 6 -0.56 8.67 -18.67
C TRP A 6 0.59 9.12 -17.75
N PRO A 7 1.80 9.40 -18.25
CA PRO A 7 2.94 9.80 -17.41
C PRO A 7 2.71 11.12 -16.64
N SER A 8 1.79 11.97 -17.12
CA SER A 8 1.47 13.26 -16.52
C SER A 8 0.85 13.16 -15.12
N VAL A 9 0.34 12.00 -14.72
CA VAL A 9 -0.32 11.79 -13.43
C VAL A 9 0.65 11.38 -12.31
N LEU A 10 1.94 11.25 -12.62
CA LEU A 10 2.96 10.90 -11.62
C LEU A 10 3.58 12.15 -11.01
N TRP A 11 3.93 12.05 -9.73
CA TRP A 11 4.67 13.07 -8.97
C TRP A 11 6.18 12.91 -9.18
N VAL A 12 6.65 13.12 -10.41
CA VAL A 12 8.04 12.81 -10.82
C VAL A 12 9.11 13.61 -10.07
N GLU A 13 8.82 14.86 -9.69
CA GLU A 13 9.71 15.71 -8.89
C GLU A 13 9.55 15.50 -7.37
N GLY A 14 8.69 14.56 -6.96
CA GLY A 14 8.23 14.41 -5.59
C GLY A 14 6.91 15.14 -5.30
N VAL A 15 6.41 14.93 -4.10
CA VAL A 15 5.13 15.46 -3.62
C VAL A 15 5.39 16.68 -2.74
N SER A 16 4.98 17.86 -3.19
CA SER A 16 4.90 19.03 -2.31
C SER A 16 3.56 19.02 -1.57
N TYR A 17 3.55 19.31 -0.27
CA TYR A 17 2.32 19.37 0.52
C TYR A 17 2.34 20.50 1.55
N TYR A 18 1.17 20.84 2.11
CA TYR A 18 1.06 21.67 3.31
C TYR A 18 -0.22 21.32 4.08
N PHE A 19 -0.27 21.71 5.35
CA PHE A 19 -1.45 21.49 6.20
C PHE A 19 -2.34 22.72 6.24
N ASP A 20 -3.63 22.52 5.97
CA ASP A 20 -4.67 23.49 6.28
C ASP A 20 -4.80 23.68 7.80
N SER A 21 -5.30 24.84 8.23
CA SER A 21 -5.49 25.15 9.65
C SER A 21 -6.50 24.22 10.34
N SER A 22 -7.36 23.53 9.57
CA SER A 22 -8.31 22.53 10.07
C SER A 22 -7.68 21.24 10.58
N ILE A 23 -6.42 20.94 10.27
CA ILE A 23 -5.78 19.67 10.65
C ILE A 23 -5.21 19.74 12.10
N PRO A 24 -5.65 18.85 13.01
CA PRO A 24 -5.06 18.71 14.34
C PRO A 24 -3.60 18.23 14.28
N GLU A 25 -2.77 18.61 15.26
CA GLU A 25 -1.33 18.26 15.25
C GLU A 25 -1.08 16.75 15.25
N GLN A 26 -1.92 15.96 15.93
CA GLN A 26 -1.86 14.49 15.89
C GLN A 26 -2.01 13.95 14.46
N THR A 27 -2.96 14.49 13.69
CA THR A 27 -3.19 14.10 12.29
C THR A 27 -2.06 14.56 11.38
N LYS A 28 -1.44 15.73 11.64
CA LYS A 28 -0.22 16.14 10.92
C LYS A 28 0.92 15.15 11.13
N ASN A 29 1.12 14.70 12.37
CA ASN A 29 2.15 13.70 12.68
C ASN A 29 1.85 12.36 12.01
N ALA A 30 0.59 11.91 12.01
CA ALA A 30 0.19 10.71 11.29
C ALA A 30 0.49 10.78 9.79
N PHE A 31 0.23 11.93 9.15
CA PHE A 31 0.58 12.16 7.74
C PHE A 31 2.10 12.15 7.53
N ARG A 32 2.88 12.86 8.36
CA ARG A 32 4.35 12.89 8.26
C ARG A 32 4.95 11.49 8.42
N ASP A 33 4.44 10.69 9.35
CA ASP A 33 4.89 9.32 9.57
C ASP A 33 4.51 8.41 8.39
N ALA A 34 3.34 8.61 7.79
CA ALA A 34 2.92 7.90 6.58
C ALA A 34 3.77 8.26 5.36
N ALA A 35 4.04 9.55 5.16
CA ALA A 35 4.93 10.03 4.11
C ALA A 35 6.33 9.42 4.25
N LYS A 36 6.91 9.43 5.46
CA LYS A 36 8.20 8.79 5.74
C LYS A 36 8.22 7.29 5.45
N GLN A 37 7.11 6.57 5.69
CA GLN A 37 7.02 5.14 5.36
C GLN A 37 7.11 4.90 3.85
N TRP A 38 6.48 5.75 3.04
CA TRP A 38 6.65 5.72 1.58
C TRP A 38 8.04 6.16 1.15
N GLU A 39 8.54 7.28 1.68
CA GLU A 39 9.87 7.80 1.35
C GLU A 39 10.98 6.79 1.64
N SER A 40 10.93 6.13 2.80
CA SER A 40 12.00 5.24 3.25
C SER A 40 12.24 4.06 2.33
N HIS A 41 11.23 3.58 1.60
CA HIS A 41 11.32 2.39 0.75
C HIS A 41 11.10 2.68 -0.74
N THR A 42 10.91 3.95 -1.11
CA THR A 42 10.78 4.38 -2.51
C THR A 42 11.78 5.47 -2.82
N CYS A 43 11.83 5.91 -4.08
CA CYS A 43 12.62 7.05 -4.48
C CYS A 43 11.88 8.39 -4.46
N ILE A 44 10.62 8.39 -3.99
CA ILE A 44 9.71 9.53 -3.99
C ILE A 44 9.97 10.36 -2.74
N ASN A 45 10.12 11.67 -2.89
CA ASN A 45 10.31 12.60 -1.77
C ASN A 45 8.99 13.35 -1.48
N PHE A 46 8.78 13.69 -0.23
CA PHE A 46 7.70 14.55 0.25
C PHE A 46 8.33 15.82 0.85
N THR A 47 7.76 16.97 0.53
CA THR A 47 8.30 18.26 0.98
C THR A 47 7.18 19.17 1.43
N GLU A 48 7.27 19.67 2.67
CA GLU A 48 6.31 20.65 3.18
C GLU A 48 6.59 22.02 2.54
N ASN A 49 5.79 22.41 1.55
CA ASN A 49 5.95 23.63 0.77
C ASN A 49 4.59 24.14 0.26
N SER A 50 4.05 25.17 0.93
CA SER A 50 2.79 25.82 0.55
C SER A 50 2.87 26.69 -0.71
N SER A 51 4.09 27.02 -1.17
CA SER A 51 4.33 27.90 -2.32
C SER A 51 4.55 27.15 -3.63
N ALA A 52 4.66 25.81 -3.60
CA ALA A 52 4.81 25.01 -4.82
C ALA A 52 3.58 25.12 -5.72
N PHE A 53 3.77 25.14 -7.05
CA PHE A 53 2.66 25.22 -8.01
C PHE A 53 1.77 23.97 -7.94
N ASP A 54 2.38 22.79 -8.14
CA ASP A 54 1.74 21.51 -7.88
C ASP A 54 1.95 21.15 -6.41
N ARG A 55 0.86 21.07 -5.63
CA ARG A 55 0.94 20.78 -4.21
C ARG A 55 -0.32 20.12 -3.67
N VAL A 56 -0.17 19.41 -2.57
CA VAL A 56 -1.28 18.78 -1.84
C VAL A 56 -1.66 19.62 -0.63
N LYS A 57 -2.92 20.04 -0.57
CA LYS A 57 -3.52 20.66 0.61
C LYS A 57 -4.13 19.57 1.50
N VAL A 58 -3.46 19.23 2.61
CA VAL A 58 -3.98 18.26 3.59
C VAL A 58 -5.02 18.96 4.46
N SER A 59 -6.29 18.51 4.39
CA SER A 59 -7.44 19.19 5.03
C SER A 59 -8.33 18.25 5.83
N SER A 60 -8.99 18.76 6.89
CA SER A 60 -9.97 18.00 7.66
C SER A 60 -11.37 18.22 7.09
N LEU A 61 -11.76 17.41 6.10
CA LEU A 61 -13.10 17.44 5.48
C LEU A 61 -13.90 16.20 5.91
N SER A 62 -15.04 15.95 5.28
CA SER A 62 -15.85 14.76 5.57
C SER A 62 -15.20 13.52 4.97
N GLY A 63 -14.74 12.60 5.83
CA GLY A 63 -14.13 11.32 5.45
C GLY A 63 -12.62 11.37 5.23
N CYS A 64 -12.08 10.24 4.80
CA CYS A 64 -10.68 10.08 4.38
C CYS A 64 -10.69 9.84 2.86
N TYR A 65 -9.98 10.65 2.09
CA TYR A 65 -9.89 10.45 0.63
C TYR A 65 -8.71 11.22 0.01
N SER A 66 -8.29 10.76 -1.16
CA SER A 66 -7.34 11.44 -2.02
C SER A 66 -7.69 11.21 -3.49
N HIS A 67 -7.25 12.12 -4.36
CA HIS A 67 -7.24 11.85 -5.79
C HIS A 67 -6.25 10.74 -6.13
N VAL A 68 -6.57 9.95 -7.16
CA VAL A 68 -5.64 8.92 -7.66
C VAL A 68 -4.61 9.56 -8.58
N GLY A 69 -3.40 9.79 -8.08
CA GLY A 69 -2.31 10.45 -8.79
C GLY A 69 -2.34 11.97 -8.74
N ARG A 70 -1.42 12.58 -9.50
CA ARG A 70 -1.29 14.04 -9.69
C ARG A 70 -2.31 14.54 -10.70
N ILE A 71 -3.13 15.50 -10.30
CA ILE A 71 -4.06 16.19 -11.22
C ILE A 71 -3.48 17.51 -11.77
N GLY A 72 -2.47 18.06 -11.11
CA GLY A 72 -1.85 19.36 -11.41
C GLY A 72 -2.48 20.51 -10.59
N GLY A 73 -1.69 21.54 -10.32
CA GLY A 73 -2.05 22.62 -9.41
C GLY A 73 -2.18 22.17 -7.96
N GLU A 74 -3.01 22.88 -7.19
CA GLU A 74 -3.35 22.47 -5.82
C GLU A 74 -4.45 21.39 -5.84
N GLN A 75 -4.21 20.26 -5.17
CA GLN A 75 -5.20 19.19 -4.98
C GLN A 75 -5.38 18.85 -3.49
N VAL A 76 -6.56 18.39 -3.12
CA VAL A 76 -6.88 18.09 -1.71
C VAL A 76 -6.62 16.62 -1.40
N LEU A 77 -6.07 16.37 -0.22
CA LEU A 77 -6.11 15.09 0.48
C LEU A 77 -6.83 15.32 1.80
N SER A 78 -7.91 14.58 2.05
CA SER A 78 -8.68 14.73 3.28
C SER A 78 -8.30 13.70 4.33
N LEU A 79 -7.99 14.19 5.53
CA LEU A 79 -7.89 13.40 6.75
C LEU A 79 -8.85 14.00 7.78
N GLY A 80 -10.13 13.71 7.59
CA GLY A 80 -11.21 14.13 8.47
C GLY A 80 -11.19 13.48 9.86
N ASN A 81 -12.30 13.66 10.58
CA ASN A 81 -12.49 13.02 11.88
C ASN A 81 -12.43 11.48 11.75
N GLY A 82 -11.64 10.84 12.61
CA GLY A 82 -11.39 9.39 12.55
C GLY A 82 -10.23 8.97 11.65
N CYS A 83 -9.68 9.86 10.80
CA CYS A 83 -8.59 9.55 9.86
C CYS A 83 -7.18 9.78 10.45
N GLY A 84 -7.08 10.14 11.73
CA GLY A 84 -5.81 10.55 12.38
C GLY A 84 -4.81 9.43 12.65
N ALA A 85 -4.97 8.26 12.05
CA ALA A 85 -4.05 7.13 12.19
C ALA A 85 -3.09 7.07 11.00
N SER A 86 -1.81 6.75 11.27
CA SER A 86 -0.77 6.76 10.23
C SER A 86 -1.05 5.78 9.09
N TYR A 87 -1.65 4.62 9.35
CA TYR A 87 -1.98 3.65 8.29
C TYR A 87 -3.09 4.17 7.35
N ILE A 88 -4.05 4.96 7.86
CA ILE A 88 -5.09 5.60 7.03
C ILE A 88 -4.42 6.66 6.15
N ALA A 89 -3.56 7.51 6.73
CA ALA A 89 -2.81 8.48 5.94
C ALA A 89 -1.90 7.80 4.89
N ALA A 90 -1.32 6.64 5.19
CA ALA A 90 -0.51 5.89 4.24
C ALA A 90 -1.34 5.32 3.07
N HIS A 91 -2.57 4.88 3.33
CA HIS A 91 -3.54 4.50 2.30
C HIS A 91 -3.89 5.69 1.39
N GLU A 92 -4.23 6.85 1.96
CA GLU A 92 -4.55 8.05 1.17
C GLU A 92 -3.34 8.57 0.38
N ILE A 93 -2.13 8.43 0.92
CA ILE A 93 -0.90 8.70 0.17
C ILE A 93 -0.71 7.67 -0.95
N GLY A 94 -1.07 6.40 -0.75
CA GLY A 94 -1.10 5.40 -1.82
C GLY A 94 -1.95 5.86 -3.00
N HIS A 95 -3.17 6.34 -2.75
CA HIS A 95 -4.00 6.98 -3.78
C HIS A 95 -3.33 8.19 -4.40
N LEU A 96 -2.81 9.12 -3.60
CA LEU A 96 -2.11 10.31 -4.08
C LEU A 96 -0.96 9.98 -5.05
N LEU A 97 -0.24 8.88 -4.80
CA LEU A 97 0.84 8.38 -5.64
C LEU A 97 0.34 7.54 -6.83
N GLY A 98 -0.95 7.22 -6.87
CA GLY A 98 -1.65 6.64 -8.01
C GLY A 98 -2.28 5.26 -7.76
N PHE A 99 -2.08 4.65 -6.60
CA PHE A 99 -2.69 3.34 -6.37
C PHE A 99 -4.21 3.43 -6.38
N ILE A 100 -4.83 2.42 -6.99
CA ILE A 100 -6.26 2.16 -6.83
C ILE A 100 -6.42 1.13 -5.72
N HIS A 101 -7.66 0.90 -5.27
CA HIS A 101 -7.91 -0.20 -4.36
C HIS A 101 -7.57 -1.57 -4.98
N THR A 102 -7.00 -2.45 -4.17
CA THR A 102 -6.56 -3.78 -4.61
C THR A 102 -7.74 -4.65 -5.07
N HIS A 103 -8.91 -4.55 -4.41
CA HIS A 103 -10.13 -5.28 -4.80
C HIS A 103 -10.79 -4.76 -6.08
N SER A 104 -10.29 -3.64 -6.63
CA SER A 104 -10.73 -3.08 -7.92
C SER A 104 -9.87 -3.53 -9.10
N ARG A 105 -8.83 -4.37 -8.89
CA ARG A 105 -8.06 -4.96 -9.99
C ARG A 105 -8.95 -5.74 -10.96
N TYR A 106 -8.56 -5.79 -12.23
CA TYR A 106 -9.35 -6.48 -13.26
C TYR A 106 -9.49 -8.00 -12.97
N ASP A 107 -8.45 -8.60 -12.37
CA ASP A 107 -8.30 -10.01 -12.02
C ASP A 107 -8.79 -10.36 -10.61
N ARG A 108 -9.36 -9.41 -9.85
CA ARG A 108 -9.71 -9.63 -8.44
C ARG A 108 -10.66 -10.82 -8.19
N ASP A 109 -11.51 -11.17 -9.16
CA ASP A 109 -12.47 -12.27 -9.01
C ASP A 109 -11.80 -13.65 -8.92
N ASP A 110 -10.52 -13.76 -9.29
CA ASP A 110 -9.71 -14.97 -9.08
C ASP A 110 -9.23 -15.12 -7.62
N TYR A 111 -9.44 -14.09 -6.78
CA TYR A 111 -8.89 -14.00 -5.42
C TYR A 111 -9.93 -13.70 -4.35
N VAL A 112 -10.91 -12.85 -4.66
CA VAL A 112 -11.98 -12.42 -3.75
C VAL A 112 -13.33 -12.42 -4.46
N LYS A 113 -14.38 -12.75 -3.71
CA LYS A 113 -15.78 -12.63 -4.14
C LYS A 113 -16.41 -11.41 -3.46
N VAL A 114 -17.03 -10.55 -4.26
CA VAL A 114 -17.93 -9.50 -3.74
C VAL A 114 -19.30 -10.09 -3.43
N VAL A 115 -19.79 -9.87 -2.22
CA VAL A 115 -21.10 -10.31 -1.74
C VAL A 115 -22.06 -9.12 -1.76
N TRP A 116 -22.61 -8.86 -2.95
CA TRP A 116 -23.44 -7.68 -3.22
C TRP A 116 -24.65 -7.51 -2.30
N GLU A 117 -25.20 -8.62 -1.78
CA GLU A 117 -26.36 -8.63 -0.88
C GLU A 117 -26.12 -7.87 0.43
N TYR A 118 -24.88 -7.83 0.92
CA TYR A 118 -24.56 -7.22 2.22
C TYR A 118 -24.01 -5.80 2.12
N ILE A 119 -23.80 -5.30 0.90
CA ILE A 119 -23.30 -3.95 0.65
C ILE A 119 -24.40 -2.93 0.90
N GLU A 120 -24.05 -1.86 1.61
CA GLU A 120 -24.93 -0.73 1.84
C GLU A 120 -25.46 -0.12 0.53
N PRO A 121 -26.78 0.12 0.41
CA PRO A 121 -27.35 0.72 -0.78
C PRO A 121 -26.66 2.03 -1.17
N GLY A 122 -26.22 2.13 -2.43
CA GLY A 122 -25.48 3.29 -2.94
C GLY A 122 -23.98 3.07 -3.06
N HIS A 123 -23.42 2.05 -2.37
CA HIS A 123 -21.98 1.77 -2.37
C HIS A 123 -21.54 0.72 -3.40
N ASN A 124 -22.44 0.15 -4.20
CA ASN A 124 -22.10 -0.84 -5.22
C ASN A 124 -21.00 -0.35 -6.20
N GLY A 125 -20.96 0.96 -6.48
CA GLY A 125 -19.93 1.57 -7.32
C GLY A 125 -18.51 1.44 -6.76
N ASP A 126 -18.36 1.44 -5.43
CA ASP A 126 -17.07 1.39 -4.72
C ASP A 126 -16.40 0.00 -4.82
N PHE A 127 -17.15 -1.01 -5.23
CA PHE A 127 -16.67 -2.39 -5.47
C PHE A 127 -16.44 -2.69 -6.96
N GLY A 128 -16.52 -1.66 -7.80
CA GLY A 128 -16.27 -1.74 -9.23
C GLY A 128 -14.84 -2.20 -9.55
N LYS A 129 -14.71 -2.94 -10.66
CA LYS A 129 -13.41 -3.34 -11.21
C LYS A 129 -12.98 -2.39 -12.32
N TYR A 130 -11.68 -2.20 -12.43
CA TYR A 130 -11.08 -1.66 -13.64
C TYR A 130 -11.00 -2.73 -14.73
N ILE A 131 -10.85 -2.29 -15.98
CA ILE A 131 -10.65 -3.17 -17.13
C ILE A 131 -9.15 -3.37 -17.40
N PRO A 132 -8.73 -4.49 -18.02
CA PRO A 132 -7.32 -4.76 -18.31
C PRO A 132 -6.61 -3.65 -19.11
N LYS A 133 -7.36 -2.89 -19.93
CA LYS A 133 -6.82 -1.77 -20.71
C LYS A 133 -6.34 -0.61 -19.83
N THR A 134 -7.00 -0.37 -18.70
CA THR A 134 -6.76 0.80 -17.83
C THR A 134 -6.14 0.43 -16.48
N ASN A 135 -5.94 -0.85 -16.20
CA ASN A 135 -5.30 -1.36 -14.99
C ASN A 135 -4.20 -2.36 -15.36
N ASP A 136 -2.94 -1.97 -15.08
CA ASP A 136 -1.77 -2.85 -15.18
C ASP A 136 -1.35 -3.27 -13.77
N ASN A 137 -1.15 -4.56 -13.58
CA ASN A 137 -0.70 -5.17 -12.33
C ASN A 137 0.81 -5.49 -12.39
N PHE A 138 1.50 -5.16 -13.48
CA PHE A 138 2.93 -5.40 -13.71
C PHE A 138 3.35 -6.87 -13.58
N GLY A 139 2.42 -7.79 -13.83
CA GLY A 139 2.62 -9.22 -13.62
C GLY A 139 2.74 -9.65 -12.15
N LEU A 140 2.43 -8.74 -11.21
CA LEU A 140 2.46 -9.00 -9.77
C LEU A 140 1.21 -9.73 -9.29
N LEU A 141 1.41 -10.61 -8.31
CA LEU A 141 0.33 -11.34 -7.67
C LEU A 141 -0.62 -10.43 -6.90
N TYR A 142 -1.79 -10.96 -6.57
CA TYR A 142 -2.76 -10.28 -5.72
C TYR A 142 -2.29 -10.29 -4.26
N ASP A 143 -2.02 -9.10 -3.72
CA ASP A 143 -1.61 -8.96 -2.32
C ASP A 143 -2.82 -8.71 -1.42
N TYR A 144 -3.31 -9.78 -0.78
CA TYR A 144 -4.38 -9.69 0.22
C TYR A 144 -4.02 -8.73 1.37
N GLY A 145 -2.73 -8.60 1.71
CA GLY A 145 -2.27 -7.76 2.81
C GLY A 145 -1.91 -6.34 2.40
N SER A 146 -2.16 -5.96 1.14
CA SER A 146 -1.90 -4.62 0.63
C SER A 146 -2.62 -3.56 1.47
N ILE A 147 -1.94 -2.44 1.72
CA ILE A 147 -2.54 -1.30 2.42
C ILE A 147 -3.73 -0.72 1.63
N MET A 148 -3.80 -0.98 0.33
CA MET A 148 -4.87 -0.52 -0.57
C MET A 148 -6.05 -1.49 -0.65
N HIS A 149 -6.04 -2.59 0.09
CA HIS A 149 -7.14 -3.55 0.09
C HIS A 149 -8.20 -3.16 1.13
N TYR A 150 -9.47 -3.14 0.75
CA TYR A 150 -10.59 -3.01 1.69
C TYR A 150 -10.61 -4.13 2.74
N ALA A 151 -11.12 -3.84 3.93
CA ALA A 151 -11.40 -4.86 4.92
C ALA A 151 -12.60 -5.72 4.50
N ALA A 152 -12.71 -6.90 5.10
CA ALA A 152 -13.67 -7.92 4.69
C ALA A 152 -15.15 -7.48 4.81
N ALA A 153 -15.45 -6.54 5.72
CA ALA A 153 -16.80 -6.07 6.03
C ALA A 153 -17.00 -4.57 5.74
N ASP A 154 -16.13 -3.96 4.93
CA ASP A 154 -16.31 -2.56 4.52
C ASP A 154 -17.66 -2.38 3.81
N TYR A 155 -18.37 -1.29 4.14
CA TYR A 155 -19.73 -0.99 3.67
C TYR A 155 -20.77 -2.09 3.97
N SER A 156 -20.56 -2.91 5.00
CA SER A 156 -21.51 -3.93 5.43
C SER A 156 -22.66 -3.34 6.25
N THR A 157 -23.89 -3.74 5.94
CA THR A 157 -25.10 -3.30 6.67
C THR A 157 -25.40 -4.11 7.93
N ASN A 158 -24.83 -5.32 8.04
CA ASN A 158 -25.18 -6.31 9.05
C ASN A 158 -23.95 -7.02 9.66
N GLY A 159 -22.75 -6.50 9.39
CA GLY A 159 -21.47 -7.07 9.85
C GLY A 159 -21.03 -8.32 9.08
N GLN A 160 -21.78 -8.75 8.07
CA GLN A 160 -21.36 -9.85 7.18
C GLN A 160 -20.29 -9.38 6.20
N LEU A 161 -19.53 -10.34 5.66
CA LEU A 161 -18.44 -10.05 4.72
C LEU A 161 -19.00 -9.57 3.37
N THR A 162 -18.64 -8.36 2.97
CA THR A 162 -18.90 -7.79 1.64
C THR A 162 -17.80 -8.18 0.66
N LEU A 163 -16.58 -8.39 1.14
CA LEU A 163 -15.44 -8.94 0.41
C LEU A 163 -14.98 -10.24 1.06
N ARG A 164 -15.17 -11.35 0.36
CA ARG A 164 -14.80 -12.68 0.84
C ARG A 164 -13.65 -13.27 0.03
N PRO A 165 -12.44 -13.40 0.59
CA PRO A 165 -11.36 -14.15 -0.03
C PRO A 165 -11.79 -15.57 -0.43
N LEU A 166 -11.35 -16.03 -1.60
CA LEU A 166 -11.61 -17.39 -2.06
C LEU A 166 -10.84 -18.42 -1.21
N ASP A 167 -9.62 -18.08 -0.80
CA ASP A 167 -8.94 -18.76 0.31
C ASP A 167 -9.26 -18.04 1.62
N TYR A 168 -10.04 -18.71 2.47
CA TYR A 168 -10.56 -18.16 3.71
C TYR A 168 -9.47 -17.85 4.75
N ASN A 169 -8.26 -18.37 4.59
CA ASN A 169 -7.13 -18.05 5.47
C ASN A 169 -6.74 -16.57 5.41
N TYR A 170 -7.13 -15.86 4.35
CA TYR A 170 -6.85 -14.43 4.14
C TYR A 170 -7.94 -13.49 4.64
N VAL A 171 -9.03 -13.98 5.25
CA VAL A 171 -10.11 -13.13 5.78
C VAL A 171 -9.59 -12.11 6.79
N GLN A 172 -8.61 -12.49 7.61
CA GLN A 172 -7.98 -11.59 8.59
C GLN A 172 -6.76 -10.84 8.03
N THR A 173 -6.41 -11.07 6.76
CA THR A 173 -5.27 -10.42 6.08
C THR A 173 -5.72 -9.17 5.32
N ILE A 174 -6.89 -9.24 4.67
CA ILE A 174 -7.47 -8.09 3.93
C ILE A 174 -7.84 -6.93 4.87
N GLY A 175 -7.64 -5.70 4.40
CA GLY A 175 -7.77 -4.49 5.25
C GLY A 175 -6.58 -4.28 6.19
N GLY A 176 -5.42 -4.86 5.89
CA GLY A 176 -4.22 -4.77 6.73
C GLY A 176 -3.69 -3.33 6.85
N PRO A 177 -3.09 -2.94 7.99
CA PRO A 177 -2.67 -1.55 8.23
C PRO A 177 -1.21 -1.27 7.81
N PHE A 178 -0.63 -2.08 6.91
CA PHE A 178 0.79 -2.02 6.57
C PHE A 178 1.00 -1.88 5.08
N ILE A 179 1.94 -1.03 4.68
CA ILE A 179 2.42 -1.01 3.29
C ILE A 179 3.13 -2.34 3.02
N GLY A 180 2.56 -3.12 2.11
CA GLY A 180 3.06 -4.44 1.75
C GLY A 180 4.35 -4.39 0.95
N PHE A 181 5.05 -5.52 0.89
CA PHE A 181 6.21 -5.66 0.01
C PHE A 181 5.81 -5.43 -1.46
N VAL A 182 4.66 -5.96 -1.88
CA VAL A 182 4.15 -5.78 -3.24
C VAL A 182 3.74 -4.33 -3.49
N ASP A 183 3.19 -3.62 -2.49
CA ASP A 183 2.93 -2.19 -2.57
C ASP A 183 4.21 -1.40 -2.85
N TYR A 184 5.28 -1.67 -2.08
CA TYR A 184 6.58 -1.03 -2.30
C TYR A 184 7.17 -1.37 -3.66
N TYR A 185 7.18 -2.65 -4.05
CA TYR A 185 7.73 -3.07 -5.33
C TYR A 185 6.98 -2.41 -6.49
N MET A 186 5.64 -2.43 -6.46
CA MET A 186 4.81 -1.82 -7.49
C MET A 186 5.02 -0.30 -7.57
N MET A 187 5.16 0.38 -6.44
CA MET A 187 5.39 1.83 -6.41
C MET A 187 6.78 2.18 -6.97
N ASN A 188 7.80 1.40 -6.61
CA ASN A 188 9.14 1.57 -7.15
C ASN A 188 9.21 1.30 -8.65
N PHE A 189 8.46 0.30 -9.14
CA PHE A 189 8.35 0.04 -10.56
C PHE A 189 7.66 1.21 -11.28
N LEU A 190 6.54 1.68 -10.74
CA LEU A 190 5.76 2.78 -11.29
C LEU A 190 6.57 4.08 -11.44
N TYR A 191 7.39 4.42 -10.45
CA TYR A 191 8.19 5.64 -10.43
C TYR A 191 9.62 5.44 -10.98
N ASN A 192 9.89 4.32 -11.67
CA ASN A 192 11.21 3.94 -12.19
C ASN A 192 12.32 4.01 -11.13
N CYS A 193 11.99 3.80 -9.86
CA CYS A 193 12.95 3.79 -8.77
C CYS A 193 13.91 2.60 -8.87
N THR A 194 13.45 1.48 -9.43
CA THR A 194 14.27 0.28 -9.67
C THR A 194 15.43 0.54 -10.63
N ASP A 195 15.28 1.51 -11.53
CA ASP A 195 16.29 1.84 -12.54
C ASP A 195 17.41 2.74 -11.95
N ARG A 196 17.27 3.22 -10.71
CA ARG A 196 18.31 4.03 -10.02
C ARG A 196 19.53 3.22 -9.62
N CYS A 197 19.34 1.93 -9.36
CA CYS A 197 20.42 1.04 -8.97
C CYS A 197 20.91 0.24 -10.18
N LYS A 198 22.18 0.41 -10.55
CA LYS A 198 22.76 -0.34 -11.67
C LYS A 198 22.91 -1.81 -11.29
N SER A 199 22.44 -2.69 -12.16
CA SER A 199 22.34 -4.14 -11.92
C SER A 199 23.69 -4.82 -11.63
N ASP A 200 24.80 -4.26 -12.14
CA ASP A 200 26.16 -4.77 -11.98
C ASP A 200 26.79 -4.39 -10.63
N THR A 201 26.47 -3.20 -10.10
CA THR A 201 27.06 -2.68 -8.86
C THR A 201 26.15 -2.77 -7.63
N SER A 202 24.85 -2.98 -7.82
CA SER A 202 23.90 -3.06 -6.71
C SER A 202 23.95 -4.40 -5.97
N ALA A 203 23.38 -4.41 -4.77
CA ALA A 203 23.14 -5.63 -4.01
C ALA A 203 22.43 -6.70 -4.84
N LYS A 204 22.87 -7.95 -4.66
CA LYS A 204 22.21 -9.13 -5.23
C LYS A 204 21.16 -9.61 -4.24
N CYS A 205 19.91 -9.31 -4.52
CA CYS A 205 18.81 -9.62 -3.63
C CYS A 205 18.30 -11.04 -3.87
N GLU A 206 18.16 -11.79 -2.78
CA GLU A 206 17.62 -13.15 -2.79
C GLU A 206 16.13 -13.17 -2.42
N ASN A 207 15.49 -14.33 -2.56
CA ASN A 207 14.11 -14.61 -2.14
C ASN A 207 13.05 -13.63 -2.68
N GLY A 208 13.29 -13.06 -3.87
CA GLY A 208 12.40 -12.07 -4.46
C GLY A 208 12.53 -10.67 -3.88
N GLY A 209 13.62 -10.34 -3.18
CA GLY A 209 13.95 -8.95 -2.84
C GLY A 209 14.40 -8.13 -4.06
N PHE A 210 14.50 -6.81 -3.88
CA PHE A 210 15.01 -5.89 -4.91
C PHE A 210 15.90 -4.79 -4.32
N PRO A 211 16.85 -4.22 -5.08
CA PRO A 211 17.75 -3.20 -4.56
C PRO A 211 17.00 -1.99 -4.02
N HIS A 212 17.45 -1.50 -2.86
CA HIS A 212 16.85 -0.37 -2.20
C HIS A 212 17.15 0.93 -2.99
N PRO A 213 16.13 1.69 -3.42
CA PRO A 213 16.29 2.78 -4.40
C PRO A 213 17.06 4.00 -3.87
N ARG A 214 17.25 4.08 -2.54
CA ARG A 214 18.05 5.11 -1.87
C ARG A 214 19.39 4.61 -1.34
N ASP A 215 19.60 3.30 -1.33
CA ASP A 215 20.82 2.65 -0.81
C ASP A 215 21.05 1.37 -1.61
N CYS A 216 21.66 1.48 -2.79
CA CYS A 216 21.84 0.36 -3.71
C CYS A 216 22.73 -0.77 -3.15
N SER A 217 23.33 -0.60 -1.97
CA SER A 217 24.09 -1.65 -1.27
C SER A 217 23.21 -2.61 -0.47
N LYS A 218 21.91 -2.33 -0.34
CA LYS A 218 20.93 -3.13 0.41
C LYS A 218 19.73 -3.51 -0.44
N CYS A 219 18.94 -4.45 0.07
CA CYS A 219 17.71 -4.91 -0.53
C CYS A 219 16.49 -4.55 0.32
N ILE A 220 15.37 -4.29 -0.35
CA ILE A 220 14.03 -4.35 0.25
C ILE A 220 13.57 -5.81 0.18
N CYS A 221 13.19 -6.36 1.33
CA CYS A 221 12.94 -7.79 1.48
C CYS A 221 11.44 -8.12 1.60
N PRO A 222 10.99 -9.22 0.97
CA PRO A 222 9.67 -9.76 1.25
C PRO A 222 9.52 -10.16 2.70
N ARG A 223 8.27 -10.16 3.17
CA ARG A 223 7.95 -10.54 4.55
C ARG A 223 8.47 -11.95 4.85
N GLY A 224 9.19 -12.09 5.96
CA GLY A 224 9.81 -13.36 6.37
C GLY A 224 11.31 -13.45 6.05
N TYR A 225 11.84 -12.51 5.27
CA TYR A 225 13.26 -12.40 4.95
C TYR A 225 13.85 -11.07 5.44
N GLY A 226 15.17 -11.03 5.63
CA GLY A 226 15.91 -9.86 6.10
C GLY A 226 17.40 -9.94 5.76
N GLY A 227 18.19 -9.07 6.38
CA GLY A 227 19.59 -8.84 6.01
C GLY A 227 19.72 -7.97 4.75
N ASP A 228 20.93 -7.49 4.48
CA ASP A 228 21.19 -6.57 3.35
C ASP A 228 20.92 -7.22 1.98
N GLN A 229 20.85 -8.56 1.90
CA GLN A 229 20.62 -9.32 0.67
C GLN A 229 19.31 -10.14 0.69
N CYS A 230 18.47 -10.02 1.72
CA CYS A 230 17.26 -10.82 1.89
C CYS A 230 17.50 -12.34 2.00
N ASN A 231 18.69 -12.76 2.40
CA ASN A 231 19.07 -14.17 2.56
C ASN A 231 18.93 -14.68 4.00
N GLU A 232 18.60 -13.80 4.94
CA GLU A 232 18.36 -14.17 6.33
C GLU A 232 16.87 -14.42 6.58
N ARG A 233 16.56 -15.41 7.42
CA ARG A 233 15.19 -15.58 7.96
C ARG A 233 15.05 -14.73 9.21
N VAL A 234 13.98 -13.92 9.27
CA VAL A 234 13.67 -13.18 10.49
C VAL A 234 13.41 -14.17 11.63
N SER A 235 14.15 -14.04 12.73
CA SER A 235 14.06 -14.99 13.83
C SER A 235 12.64 -15.01 14.43
N ARG A 236 12.17 -16.19 14.86
CA ARG A 236 10.85 -16.33 15.51
C ARG A 236 10.69 -15.40 16.72
N GLU A 237 11.80 -15.05 17.36
CA GLU A 237 11.85 -14.18 18.54
C GLU A 237 11.68 -12.70 18.18
N PHE A 238 12.20 -12.27 17.02
CA PHE A 238 11.94 -10.94 16.46
C PHE A 238 10.46 -10.77 16.10
N VAL A 239 9.86 -11.76 15.42
CA VAL A 239 8.43 -11.75 15.07
C VAL A 239 7.55 -11.66 16.33
N LYS A 240 7.86 -12.42 17.39
CA LYS A 240 7.15 -12.33 18.67
C LYS A 240 7.26 -10.95 19.32
N ARG A 241 8.45 -10.33 19.30
CA ARG A 241 8.64 -8.98 19.87
C ARG A 241 7.82 -7.92 19.14
N THR A 242 7.78 -7.97 17.80
CA THR A 242 7.01 -7.03 16.98
C THR A 242 5.50 -7.19 17.20
N LEU A 243 4.99 -8.43 17.29
CA LEU A 243 3.58 -8.68 17.59
C LEU A 243 3.19 -8.18 18.99
N ASN A 244 4.07 -8.36 19.98
CA ASN A 244 3.83 -7.89 21.34
C ASN A 244 3.82 -6.37 21.46
N SER A 245 4.58 -5.63 20.64
CA SER A 245 4.48 -4.17 20.59
C SER A 245 3.16 -3.69 19.98
N PHE A 246 2.60 -4.42 19.01
CA PHE A 246 1.26 -4.12 18.46
C PHE A 246 0.14 -4.38 19.47
N SER A 247 0.23 -5.45 20.25
CA SER A 247 -0.78 -5.74 21.28
C SER A 247 -0.78 -4.73 22.43
N ARG A 248 0.35 -4.09 22.72
CA ARG A 248 0.42 -3.01 23.72
C ARG A 248 -0.12 -1.67 23.20
N ALA A 249 -0.11 -1.45 21.89
CA ALA A 249 -0.67 -0.26 21.26
C ALA A 249 -2.21 -0.31 21.16
N ASN A 250 -2.80 -1.51 21.12
CA ASN A 250 -4.26 -1.73 21.07
C ASN A 250 -4.77 -2.28 22.40
N ASN A 251 -4.85 -1.43 23.42
CA ASN A 251 -5.43 -1.81 24.70
C ASN A 251 -6.97 -1.68 24.64
N SER A 252 -7.63 -2.70 24.08
CA SER A 252 -9.04 -3.00 24.36
C SER A 252 -9.18 -4.51 24.63
N ASN A 253 -9.76 -4.82 25.79
CA ASN A 253 -9.89 -6.16 26.38
C ASN A 253 -10.44 -7.22 25.41
N SER A 254 -9.59 -8.13 24.93
CA SER A 254 -10.00 -9.44 24.35
C SER A 254 -8.78 -10.36 24.18
N SER A 255 -8.10 -10.69 25.28
CA SER A 255 -6.70 -11.14 25.25
C SER A 255 -6.45 -12.65 25.42
N SER A 256 -7.35 -13.55 25.05
CA SER A 256 -7.04 -15.00 25.20
C SER A 256 -7.44 -15.94 24.06
N VAL A 257 -8.22 -15.47 23.08
CA VAL A 257 -8.67 -16.33 21.96
C VAL A 257 -8.06 -15.93 20.61
N ILE A 258 -7.46 -14.73 20.51
CA ILE A 258 -6.98 -14.14 19.25
C ILE A 258 -5.51 -14.52 18.93
N GLU A 259 -4.73 -14.91 19.95
CA GLU A 259 -3.27 -15.07 19.85
C GLU A 259 -2.84 -16.32 19.05
N THR A 260 -3.64 -17.38 19.08
CA THR A 260 -3.35 -18.66 18.41
C THR A 260 -3.72 -18.66 16.91
N GLU A 261 -4.71 -17.88 16.49
CA GLU A 261 -5.19 -17.82 15.10
C GLU A 261 -4.39 -16.82 14.25
N ARG A 262 -4.06 -15.63 14.80
CA ARG A 262 -3.22 -14.62 14.10
C ARG A 262 -1.82 -15.14 13.79
N THR A 263 -1.29 -16.01 14.64
CA THR A 263 0.03 -16.62 14.43
C THR A 263 0.02 -17.61 13.27
N LYS A 264 -1.14 -18.17 12.86
CA LYS A 264 -1.20 -19.04 11.68
C LYS A 264 -1.24 -18.26 10.38
N SER A 265 -2.00 -17.17 10.31
CA SER A 265 -2.12 -16.33 9.10
C SER A 265 -0.77 -15.69 8.69
N LEU A 266 0.12 -15.44 9.65
CA LEU A 266 1.47 -14.91 9.41
C LEU A 266 2.46 -15.90 8.80
N TYR A 267 2.22 -17.21 8.89
CA TYR A 267 3.14 -18.24 8.40
C TYR A 267 2.83 -18.71 6.96
N PHE A 268 1.71 -18.27 6.37
CA PHE A 268 1.17 -18.86 5.14
C PHE A 268 1.56 -18.16 3.82
N LEU A 269 2.37 -17.10 3.83
CA LEU A 269 3.00 -16.57 2.60
C LEU A 269 4.11 -17.50 2.05
N ARG A 270 3.99 -18.81 2.24
CA ARG A 270 5.09 -19.76 2.06
C ARG A 270 5.33 -20.18 0.62
N GLU A 271 4.46 -19.89 -0.35
CA GLU A 271 4.70 -20.36 -1.73
C GLU A 271 4.27 -19.29 -2.76
N ASN A 272 5.19 -19.00 -3.69
CA ASN A 272 4.97 -18.37 -5.01
C ASN A 272 5.22 -16.86 -5.20
N LEU A 273 6.17 -16.21 -4.52
CA LEU A 273 6.70 -14.92 -5.02
C LEU A 273 7.85 -15.15 -6.02
N GLU A 274 7.53 -15.64 -7.22
CA GLU A 274 8.41 -15.47 -8.38
C GLU A 274 8.14 -14.09 -8.98
N LEU A 275 8.95 -13.10 -8.61
CA LEU A 275 8.94 -11.81 -9.31
C LEU A 275 9.44 -12.02 -10.73
N LYS A 276 8.59 -11.77 -11.72
CA LYS A 276 8.97 -11.84 -13.14
C LYS A 276 9.86 -10.66 -13.50
N GLU A 277 10.93 -10.92 -14.27
CA GLU A 277 11.79 -9.87 -14.83
C GLU A 277 11.01 -8.95 -15.79
N LYS A 278 11.45 -7.68 -15.88
CA LYS A 278 10.91 -6.62 -16.73
C LYS A 278 10.71 -7.14 -18.17
N PRO A 279 9.49 -7.20 -18.72
CA PRO A 279 9.33 -7.42 -20.14
C PRO A 279 10.04 -6.27 -20.87
N SER A 280 10.98 -6.60 -21.75
CA SER A 280 11.71 -5.62 -22.56
C SER A 280 10.74 -4.83 -23.42
N VAL A 281 10.40 -3.61 -23.00
CA VAL A 281 9.65 -2.65 -23.80
C VAL A 281 10.58 -2.15 -24.89
N LYS A 282 10.46 -2.72 -26.08
CA LYS A 282 11.09 -2.15 -27.28
C LYS A 282 10.38 -0.84 -27.59
N PHE A 283 11.06 0.28 -27.36
CA PHE A 283 10.68 1.54 -27.98
C PHE A 283 10.83 1.36 -29.49
N GLN A 284 9.71 1.30 -30.21
CA GLN A 284 9.74 1.54 -31.64
C GLN A 284 10.04 3.04 -31.82
N THR A 285 11.13 3.29 -32.53
CA THR A 285 11.59 4.63 -32.94
C THR A 285 10.72 5.17 -34.05
#